data_AF-A0A4Q5QMN7-F1
#
_entry.id   AF-A0A4Q5QMN7-F1
#
_cell.length_a   1.000
_cell.length_b   1.000
_cell.length_c   1.000
_cell.angle_alpha   90.00
_cell.angle_beta   90.00
_cell.angle_gamma   90.00
#
_symmetry.space_group_name_H-M   'P 1'
#
loop_
_entity.id
_entity.type
_entity.pdbx_description
1 polymer ?
#
loop_
_entity_poly.entity_id
_entity_poly.type
_entity_poly.pdbx_seq_one_letter_code
_entity_poly.pdbx_strand_id
1 'polypeptide(L)'
;MSEAAGTVRNFSHPGTGRNKVRAVPKGRQVEPNAKVEIEQLLGTRSRQRDLLIEHLHLIQDTYGQIGAHHLAALADEMDLAFAEVFETATFYAHFDVVKEGDADIPQLTVRVCDSITCAMFGADDLLTTLQRELASDRVRVVRAPCVGLCDHAPAVEVGHNFLHKADLASVRAAVEAGDTHAHLPQYIDYDAYWATGGYATLDRLRGGDLSIDDIFQVLDDGGLRGLGGAGFPTGRKWRSVRGEPGPRLMAVNGDEGEPGTFKDQLYLNTDPHRFLEGMLIGAHVVEATDVYIYLRDEYP
;
A
#
# COMPACT_ATOMS: atom_id res chain seq x y z
N MET A 1 -55.48 22.28 -63.83
CA MET A 1 -56.29 22.17 -62.60
C MET A 1 -56.31 20.70 -62.23
N SER A 2 -55.40 20.30 -61.34
CA SER A 2 -55.69 19.79 -59.97
C SER A 2 -56.49 18.47 -60.02
N GLU A 3 -56.08 17.33 -59.48
CA GLU A 3 -55.36 17.03 -58.24
C GLU A 3 -55.05 15.51 -58.27
N ALA A 4 -53.88 15.03 -57.84
CA ALA A 4 -53.63 13.59 -57.70
C ALA A 4 -52.99 13.30 -56.33
N ALA A 5 -53.69 12.47 -55.56
CA ALA A 5 -53.48 12.18 -54.15
C ALA A 5 -52.09 11.60 -53.82
N GLY A 6 -51.57 12.02 -52.67
CA GLY A 6 -50.23 11.72 -52.18
C GLY A 6 -49.99 10.26 -51.82
N THR A 7 -48.78 9.79 -52.11
CA THR A 7 -48.22 8.52 -51.63
C THR A 7 -47.17 8.82 -50.56
N VAL A 8 -47.36 8.30 -49.35
CA VAL A 8 -46.44 8.41 -48.22
C VAL A 8 -45.14 7.66 -48.54
N ARG A 9 -44.00 8.37 -48.54
CA ARG A 9 -42.68 7.73 -48.67
C ARG A 9 -42.32 7.08 -47.33
N ASN A 10 -42.15 5.75 -47.33
CA ASN A 10 -41.62 5.02 -46.18
C ASN A 10 -40.21 5.51 -45.86
N PHE A 11 -40.01 5.98 -44.63
CA PHE A 11 -38.74 6.42 -44.11
C PHE A 11 -37.84 5.19 -43.89
N SER A 12 -36.77 5.05 -44.67
CA SER A 12 -35.75 4.03 -44.44
C SER A 12 -34.90 4.44 -43.24
N HIS A 13 -35.00 3.69 -42.14
CA HIS A 13 -34.11 3.88 -40.99
C HIS A 13 -32.64 3.74 -41.43
N PRO A 14 -31.71 4.63 -41.03
CA PRO A 14 -30.29 4.56 -41.43
C PRO A 14 -29.50 3.42 -40.75
N GLY A 15 -30.18 2.43 -40.16
CA GLY A 15 -29.60 1.44 -39.25
C GLY A 15 -29.49 0.02 -39.80
N THR A 16 -29.75 -0.22 -41.09
CA THR A 16 -29.58 -1.56 -41.70
C THR A 16 -28.18 -1.74 -42.30
N GLY A 17 -27.16 -1.31 -41.57
CA GLY A 17 -25.78 -1.72 -41.80
C GLY A 17 -25.52 -3.00 -41.02
N ARG A 18 -25.36 -4.13 -41.73
CA ARG A 18 -24.82 -5.39 -41.20
C ARG A 18 -23.38 -5.18 -40.71
N ASN A 19 -23.18 -4.48 -39.60
CA ASN A 19 -22.02 -4.68 -38.77
C ASN A 19 -22.42 -5.72 -37.74
N LYS A 20 -21.99 -6.96 -37.95
CA LYS A 20 -21.93 -7.95 -36.88
C LYS A 20 -21.31 -7.24 -35.68
N VAL A 21 -22.09 -7.04 -34.62
CA VAL A 21 -21.52 -6.78 -33.29
C VAL A 21 -20.48 -7.89 -33.13
N ARG A 22 -19.20 -7.52 -32.94
CA ARG A 22 -18.15 -8.52 -32.71
C ARG A 22 -18.63 -9.39 -31.55
N ALA A 23 -18.78 -10.69 -31.80
CA ALA A 23 -19.25 -11.65 -30.80
C ALA A 23 -18.25 -11.87 -29.66
N VAL A 24 -17.05 -11.28 -29.77
CA VAL A 24 -16.03 -11.31 -28.74
C VAL A 24 -16.08 -9.97 -28.00
N PRO A 25 -16.34 -9.97 -26.69
CA PRO A 25 -16.22 -8.77 -25.88
C PRO A 25 -14.86 -8.10 -26.11
N LYS A 26 -14.83 -6.76 -26.21
CA LYS A 26 -13.57 -6.03 -26.19
C LYS A 26 -13.02 -6.09 -24.77
N GLY A 27 -12.02 -6.92 -24.54
CA GLY A 27 -11.38 -7.09 -23.23
C GLY A 27 -10.82 -8.50 -23.06
N ARG A 28 -9.93 -8.66 -22.10
CA ARG A 28 -9.43 -9.98 -21.71
C ARG A 28 -10.60 -10.81 -21.18
N GLN A 29 -10.74 -12.05 -21.64
CA GLN A 29 -11.81 -12.93 -21.16
C GLN A 29 -11.46 -13.41 -19.76
N VAL A 30 -12.42 -13.35 -18.85
CA VAL A 30 -12.26 -13.85 -17.49
C VAL A 30 -12.35 -15.37 -17.51
N GLU A 31 -11.35 -16.03 -16.95
CA GLU A 31 -11.36 -17.48 -16.80
C GLU A 31 -12.33 -17.87 -15.67
N PRO A 32 -13.22 -18.88 -15.88
CA PRO A 32 -14.19 -19.26 -14.87
C PRO A 32 -13.58 -19.66 -13.52
N ASN A 33 -12.41 -20.32 -13.53
CA ASN A 33 -11.73 -20.74 -12.31
C ASN A 33 -11.17 -19.52 -11.54
N ALA A 34 -10.48 -18.62 -12.24
CA ALA A 34 -9.94 -17.40 -11.65
C ALA A 34 -11.04 -16.52 -11.05
N LYS A 35 -12.22 -16.47 -11.69
CA LYS A 35 -13.38 -15.77 -11.14
C LYS A 35 -13.81 -16.35 -9.79
N VAL A 36 -13.98 -17.67 -9.71
CA VAL A 36 -14.37 -18.36 -8.47
C VAL A 36 -13.30 -18.18 -7.38
N GLU A 37 -12.02 -18.24 -7.74
CA GLU A 37 -10.91 -17.99 -6.84
C GLU A 37 -10.98 -16.59 -6.22
N ILE A 38 -11.17 -15.55 -7.02
CA ILE A 38 -11.28 -14.17 -6.53
C ILE A 38 -12.55 -13.96 -5.72
N GLU A 39 -13.71 -14.47 -6.16
CA GLU A 39 -14.97 -14.37 -5.41
C GLU A 39 -14.84 -14.98 -4.01
N GLN A 40 -14.21 -16.17 -3.91
CA GLN A 40 -13.95 -16.85 -2.64
C GLN A 40 -12.93 -16.09 -1.79
N LEU A 41 -11.85 -15.60 -2.42
CA LEU A 41 -10.80 -14.88 -1.73
C LEU A 41 -11.33 -13.59 -1.09
N LEU A 42 -12.09 -12.80 -1.85
CA LEU A 42 -12.68 -11.55 -1.36
C LEU A 42 -13.80 -11.81 -0.35
N GLY A 43 -14.58 -12.89 -0.51
CA GLY A 43 -15.63 -13.29 0.43
C GLY A 43 -16.66 -12.17 0.61
N THR A 44 -16.83 -11.68 1.85
CA THR A 44 -17.78 -10.60 2.18
C THR A 44 -17.14 -9.20 2.22
N ARG A 45 -15.87 -9.05 1.81
CA ARG A 45 -15.17 -7.75 1.81
C ARG A 45 -15.86 -6.75 0.88
N SER A 46 -15.69 -5.46 1.14
CA SER A 46 -16.22 -4.42 0.25
C SER A 46 -15.53 -4.43 -1.11
N ARG A 47 -16.28 -4.20 -2.19
CA ARG A 47 -15.77 -4.02 -3.58
C ARG A 47 -15.62 -2.54 -3.93
N GLN A 48 -15.54 -1.66 -2.93
CA GLN A 48 -15.26 -0.25 -3.18
C GLN A 48 -13.91 -0.10 -3.90
N ARG A 49 -13.87 0.86 -4.82
CA ARG A 49 -12.74 1.08 -5.74
C ARG A 49 -11.44 1.45 -5.02
N ASP A 50 -11.52 2.14 -3.89
CA ASP A 50 -10.38 2.53 -3.05
C ASP A 50 -9.71 1.35 -2.33
N LEU A 51 -10.37 0.19 -2.26
CA LEU A 51 -9.79 -1.06 -1.73
C LEU A 51 -9.05 -1.89 -2.76
N LEU A 52 -8.84 -1.37 -3.98
CA LEU A 52 -8.15 -2.10 -5.04
C LEU A 52 -6.77 -2.59 -4.60
N ILE A 53 -5.99 -1.73 -3.93
CA ILE A 53 -4.65 -2.10 -3.46
C ILE A 53 -4.70 -3.19 -2.39
N GLU A 54 -5.67 -3.12 -1.46
CA GLU A 54 -5.88 -4.14 -0.42
C GLU A 54 -6.21 -5.51 -1.02
N HIS A 55 -7.01 -5.52 -2.09
CA HIS A 55 -7.35 -6.76 -2.79
C HIS A 55 -6.18 -7.30 -3.61
N LEU A 56 -5.30 -6.44 -4.13
CA LEU A 56 -4.06 -6.87 -4.79
C LEU A 56 -3.09 -7.49 -3.79
N HIS A 57 -2.91 -6.91 -2.59
CA HIS A 57 -2.15 -7.52 -1.51
C HIS A 57 -2.73 -8.89 -1.15
N LEU A 58 -4.05 -9.00 -0.98
CA LEU A 58 -4.68 -10.28 -0.66
C LEU A 58 -4.41 -11.37 -1.70
N ILE A 59 -4.38 -11.02 -3.00
CA ILE A 59 -4.02 -11.96 -4.08
C ILE A 59 -2.54 -12.33 -3.99
N GLN A 60 -1.65 -11.34 -3.85
CA GLN A 60 -0.21 -11.54 -3.72
C GLN A 60 0.13 -12.46 -2.54
N ASP A 61 -0.45 -12.21 -1.36
CA ASP A 61 -0.20 -12.98 -0.15
C ASP A 61 -0.73 -14.41 -0.24
N THR A 62 -1.85 -14.60 -0.94
CA THR A 62 -2.48 -15.92 -1.10
C THR A 62 -1.76 -16.79 -2.11
N TYR A 63 -1.34 -16.22 -3.24
CA TYR A 63 -0.80 -16.98 -4.38
C TYR A 63 0.71 -16.80 -4.58
N GLY A 64 1.36 -15.91 -3.82
CA GLY A 64 2.79 -15.56 -3.95
C GLY A 64 3.13 -14.71 -5.19
N GLN A 65 2.15 -14.44 -6.04
CA GLN A 65 2.24 -13.69 -7.28
C GLN A 65 0.85 -13.26 -7.72
N ILE A 66 0.78 -12.26 -8.61
CA ILE A 66 -0.48 -11.79 -9.18
C ILE A 66 -0.53 -12.18 -10.66
N GLY A 67 -1.24 -13.27 -10.93
CA GLY A 67 -1.43 -13.77 -12.28
C GLY A 67 -2.30 -12.83 -13.13
N ALA A 68 -2.04 -12.76 -14.43
CA ALA A 68 -2.86 -11.95 -15.32
C ALA A 68 -4.34 -12.40 -15.40
N HIS A 69 -4.62 -13.66 -15.09
CA HIS A 69 -5.98 -14.19 -14.93
C HIS A 69 -6.64 -13.69 -13.64
N HIS A 70 -5.90 -13.58 -12.53
CA HIS A 70 -6.38 -12.95 -11.28
C HIS A 70 -6.69 -11.47 -11.48
N LEU A 71 -5.84 -10.73 -12.20
CA LEU A 71 -6.11 -9.31 -12.52
C LEU A 71 -7.38 -9.13 -13.35
N ALA A 72 -7.62 -10.03 -14.32
CA ALA A 72 -8.83 -9.99 -15.13
C ALA A 72 -10.08 -10.32 -14.31
N ALA A 73 -10.00 -11.33 -13.43
CA ALA A 73 -11.07 -11.69 -12.52
C ALA A 73 -11.36 -10.59 -11.49
N LEU A 74 -10.33 -9.96 -10.92
CA LEU A 74 -10.48 -8.85 -9.98
C LEU A 74 -11.13 -7.63 -10.65
N ALA A 75 -10.73 -7.30 -11.88
CA ALA A 75 -11.32 -6.20 -12.63
C ALA A 75 -12.82 -6.43 -12.90
N ASP A 76 -13.22 -7.66 -13.25
CA ASP A 76 -14.63 -8.04 -13.42
C ASP A 76 -15.41 -7.97 -12.09
N GLU A 77 -14.84 -8.51 -11.02
CA GLU A 77 -15.48 -8.56 -9.69
C GLU A 77 -15.67 -7.17 -9.05
N MET A 78 -14.75 -6.24 -9.30
CA MET A 78 -14.82 -4.87 -8.79
C MET A 78 -15.53 -3.87 -9.73
N ASP A 79 -15.98 -4.32 -10.91
CA ASP A 79 -16.51 -3.44 -11.97
C ASP A 79 -15.53 -2.32 -12.37
N LEU A 80 -14.25 -2.68 -12.54
CA LEU A 80 -13.16 -1.77 -12.93
C LEU A 80 -12.61 -2.10 -14.32
N ALA A 81 -12.01 -1.12 -14.97
CA ALA A 81 -11.30 -1.36 -16.21
C ALA A 81 -10.04 -2.19 -15.96
N PHE A 82 -9.81 -3.23 -16.75
CA PHE A 82 -8.58 -4.06 -16.64
C PHE A 82 -7.30 -3.21 -16.69
N ALA A 83 -7.27 -2.17 -17.52
CA ALA A 83 -6.12 -1.28 -17.62
C ALA A 83 -5.80 -0.59 -16.29
N GLU A 84 -6.81 -0.16 -15.56
CA GLU A 84 -6.65 0.50 -14.26
C GLU A 84 -6.09 -0.46 -13.20
N VAL A 85 -6.64 -1.67 -13.14
CA VAL A 85 -6.18 -2.73 -12.23
C VAL A 85 -4.75 -3.14 -12.57
N PHE A 86 -4.44 -3.30 -13.86
CA PHE A 86 -3.12 -3.66 -14.33
C PHE A 86 -2.08 -2.55 -14.09
N GLU A 87 -2.40 -1.30 -14.38
CA GLU A 87 -1.53 -0.15 -14.12
C GLU A 87 -1.25 -0.01 -12.63
N THR A 88 -2.26 -0.15 -11.78
CA THR A 88 -2.10 -0.14 -10.32
C THR A 88 -1.17 -1.26 -9.88
N ALA A 89 -1.43 -2.51 -10.30
CA ALA A 89 -0.61 -3.66 -9.91
C ALA A 89 0.84 -3.55 -10.39
N THR A 90 1.07 -3.03 -11.60
CA THR A 90 2.43 -2.91 -12.17
C THR A 90 3.19 -1.67 -11.72
N PHE A 91 2.52 -0.72 -11.06
CA PHE A 91 3.15 0.47 -10.50
C PHE A 91 3.95 0.16 -9.22
N TYR A 92 3.45 -0.73 -8.37
CA TYR A 92 4.12 -1.09 -7.11
C TYR A 92 5.14 -2.20 -7.32
N ALA A 93 6.37 -1.96 -6.85
CA ALA A 93 7.50 -2.89 -7.04
C ALA A 93 7.37 -4.22 -6.27
N HIS A 94 6.55 -4.24 -5.21
CA HIS A 94 6.34 -5.43 -4.37
C HIS A 94 5.30 -6.40 -4.94
N PHE A 95 4.48 -5.94 -5.90
CA PHE A 95 3.55 -6.82 -6.60
C PHE A 95 4.24 -7.60 -7.70
N ASP A 96 4.28 -8.91 -7.52
CA ASP A 96 4.91 -9.86 -8.43
C ASP A 96 3.91 -10.23 -9.53
N VAL A 97 3.72 -9.31 -10.50
CA VAL A 97 2.77 -9.49 -11.60
C VAL A 97 3.34 -10.42 -12.68
N VAL A 98 2.67 -11.56 -12.91
CA VAL A 98 3.04 -12.56 -13.93
C VAL A 98 2.11 -12.46 -15.13
N LYS A 99 2.69 -12.20 -16.31
CA LYS A 99 1.93 -12.06 -17.57
C LYS A 99 1.62 -13.43 -18.18
N GLU A 100 0.78 -13.42 -19.22
CA GLU A 100 0.40 -14.67 -19.89
C GLU A 100 1.62 -15.35 -20.53
N GLY A 101 1.85 -16.61 -20.18
CA GLY A 101 2.95 -17.39 -20.72
C GLY A 101 4.31 -17.10 -20.09
N ASP A 102 4.40 -16.16 -19.13
CA ASP A 102 5.56 -16.04 -18.27
C ASP A 102 5.60 -17.22 -17.28
N ALA A 103 6.81 -17.59 -16.84
CA ALA A 103 6.97 -18.63 -15.84
C ALA A 103 6.57 -18.11 -14.45
N ASP A 104 6.05 -19.02 -13.61
CA ASP A 104 5.75 -18.71 -12.22
C ASP A 104 7.01 -18.29 -11.46
N ILE A 105 6.79 -17.41 -10.48
CA ILE A 105 7.83 -16.90 -9.60
C ILE A 105 8.08 -17.94 -8.49
N PRO A 106 9.36 -18.21 -8.13
CA PRO A 106 9.68 -19.08 -7.01
C PRO A 106 8.98 -18.65 -5.72
N GLN A 107 8.57 -19.62 -4.91
CA GLN A 107 7.72 -19.41 -3.72
C GLN A 107 8.32 -18.44 -2.69
N LEU A 108 9.65 -18.37 -2.58
CA LEU A 108 10.34 -17.46 -1.68
C LEU A 108 11.15 -16.44 -2.48
N THR A 109 10.86 -15.17 -2.26
CA THR A 109 11.68 -14.06 -2.76
C THR A 109 12.56 -13.53 -1.64
N VAL A 110 13.88 -13.52 -1.88
CA VAL A 110 14.89 -12.84 -1.06
C VAL A 110 15.24 -11.53 -1.75
N ARG A 111 15.04 -10.42 -1.05
CA ARG A 111 15.29 -9.07 -1.56
C ARG A 111 16.50 -8.45 -0.86
N VAL A 112 17.50 -8.04 -1.64
CA VAL A 112 18.71 -7.39 -1.11
C VAL A 112 18.61 -5.89 -1.35
N CYS A 113 18.60 -5.11 -0.25
CA CYS A 113 18.59 -3.65 -0.33
C CYS A 113 19.87 -3.16 -1.00
N ASP A 114 19.73 -2.40 -2.08
CA ASP A 114 20.86 -1.90 -2.87
C ASP A 114 21.13 -0.40 -2.69
N SER A 115 20.38 0.24 -1.81
CA SER A 115 20.51 1.68 -1.57
C SER A 115 21.91 2.03 -1.04
N ILE A 116 22.28 3.31 -1.14
CA ILE A 116 23.63 3.82 -0.94
C ILE A 116 24.30 3.25 0.31
N THR A 117 23.62 3.27 1.46
CA THR A 117 24.18 2.74 2.71
C THR A 117 24.44 1.23 2.60
N CYS A 118 23.50 0.42 2.12
CA CYS A 118 23.73 -1.02 1.96
C CYS A 118 24.83 -1.31 0.93
N ALA A 119 24.88 -0.58 -0.18
CA ALA A 119 25.96 -0.69 -1.16
C ALA A 119 27.34 -0.38 -0.55
N MET A 120 27.44 0.66 0.29
CA MET A 120 28.69 0.97 1.02
C MET A 120 29.11 -0.15 1.98
N PHE A 121 28.18 -0.99 2.43
CA PHE A 121 28.41 -2.15 3.27
C PHE A 121 28.47 -3.48 2.48
N GLY A 122 28.63 -3.43 1.15
CA GLY A 122 28.89 -4.60 0.32
C GLY A 122 27.64 -5.35 -0.16
N ALA A 123 26.48 -4.69 -0.22
CA ALA A 123 25.24 -5.33 -0.67
C ALA A 123 25.30 -5.88 -2.11
N ASP A 124 26.05 -5.26 -3.02
CA ASP A 124 26.18 -5.76 -4.41
C ASP A 124 26.96 -7.11 -4.47
N ASP A 125 28.01 -7.25 -3.67
CA ASP A 125 28.77 -8.50 -3.53
C ASP A 125 27.94 -9.58 -2.84
N LEU A 126 27.17 -9.18 -1.81
CA LEU A 126 26.25 -10.06 -1.11
C LEU A 126 25.15 -10.57 -2.05
N LEU A 127 24.51 -9.68 -2.82
CA LEU A 127 23.52 -10.04 -3.84
C LEU A 127 24.07 -11.08 -4.82
N THR A 128 25.24 -10.81 -5.40
CA THR A 128 25.88 -11.72 -6.36
C THR A 128 26.14 -13.08 -5.74
N THR A 129 26.59 -13.09 -4.47
CA THR A 129 26.83 -14.31 -3.72
C THR A 129 25.54 -15.07 -3.46
N LEU A 130 24.49 -14.41 -2.98
CA LEU A 130 23.19 -15.03 -2.72
C LEU A 130 22.55 -15.58 -4.00
N GLN A 131 22.66 -14.86 -5.12
CA GLN A 131 22.19 -15.34 -6.42
C GLN A 131 22.92 -16.61 -6.87
N ARG A 132 24.22 -16.72 -6.62
CA ARG A 132 24.99 -17.93 -6.96
C ARG A 132 24.68 -19.10 -6.04
N GLU A 133 24.53 -18.83 -4.75
CA GLU A 133 24.51 -19.88 -3.71
C GLU A 133 23.11 -20.32 -3.29
N LEU A 134 22.08 -19.45 -3.43
CA LEU A 134 20.71 -19.72 -2.95
C LEU A 134 19.66 -19.74 -4.06
N ALA A 135 19.88 -19.09 -5.21
CA ALA A 135 18.89 -19.06 -6.26
C ALA A 135 18.61 -20.47 -6.80
N SER A 136 17.33 -20.81 -6.88
CA SER A 136 16.84 -22.15 -7.24
C SER A 136 15.43 -22.07 -7.84
N ASP A 137 14.82 -23.22 -8.11
CA ASP A 137 13.40 -23.33 -8.46
C ASP A 137 12.46 -22.86 -7.34
N ARG A 138 12.94 -22.85 -6.09
CA ARG A 138 12.17 -22.47 -4.90
C ARG A 138 12.51 -21.10 -4.33
N VAL A 139 13.69 -20.57 -4.63
CA VAL A 139 14.17 -19.29 -4.09
C VAL A 139 14.60 -18.37 -5.21
N ARG A 140 13.98 -17.19 -5.26
CA ARG A 140 14.35 -16.08 -6.14
C ARG A 140 15.15 -15.06 -5.33
N VAL A 141 16.27 -14.58 -5.86
CA VAL A 141 17.08 -13.53 -5.22
C VAL A 141 17.13 -12.30 -6.11
N VAL A 142 16.60 -11.17 -5.62
CA VAL A 142 16.47 -9.92 -6.36
C VAL A 142 17.00 -8.73 -5.58
N ARG A 143 17.15 -7.61 -6.30
CA ARG A 143 17.48 -6.30 -5.72
C ARG A 143 16.20 -5.64 -5.23
N ALA A 144 16.30 -4.88 -4.15
CA ALA A 144 15.23 -4.03 -3.64
C ALA A 144 15.73 -2.61 -3.37
N PRO A 145 14.85 -1.60 -3.48
CA PRO A 145 15.14 -0.23 -3.07
C PRO A 145 15.41 -0.13 -1.55
N CYS A 146 15.56 1.10 -1.05
CA CYS A 146 15.80 1.32 0.39
C CYS A 146 14.63 0.79 1.23
N VAL A 147 14.90 -0.17 2.11
CA VAL A 147 13.91 -0.79 3.02
C VAL A 147 13.84 -0.12 4.41
N GLY A 148 14.41 1.08 4.58
CA GLY A 148 14.34 1.82 5.85
C GLY A 148 15.22 1.27 6.98
N LEU A 149 16.19 0.39 6.71
CA LEU A 149 17.06 -0.22 7.73
C LEU A 149 18.54 0.18 7.56
N CYS A 150 18.77 1.46 7.30
CA CYS A 150 20.12 1.97 7.00
C CYS A 150 21.08 1.91 8.20
N ASP A 151 20.56 1.95 9.43
CA ASP A 151 21.33 1.74 10.67
C ASP A 151 21.71 0.26 10.91
N HIS A 152 21.09 -0.65 10.16
CA HIS A 152 21.31 -2.09 10.20
C HIS A 152 21.92 -2.65 8.90
N ALA A 153 22.48 -1.81 8.05
CA ALA A 153 23.05 -2.21 6.76
C ALA A 153 24.18 -3.27 6.86
N PRO A 154 24.33 -4.18 5.87
CA PRO A 154 23.42 -4.37 4.75
C PRO A 154 22.14 -5.10 5.19
N ALA A 155 20.99 -4.68 4.66
CA ALA A 155 19.70 -5.26 4.97
C ALA A 155 19.26 -6.22 3.86
N VAL A 156 18.74 -7.39 4.25
CA VAL A 156 18.16 -8.38 3.35
C VAL A 156 16.81 -8.81 3.90
N GLU A 157 15.81 -8.84 3.04
CA GLU A 157 14.47 -9.30 3.34
C GLU A 157 14.29 -10.74 2.81
N VAL A 158 13.79 -11.63 3.67
CA VAL A 158 13.45 -13.02 3.35
C VAL A 158 11.96 -13.19 3.64
N GLY A 159 11.10 -13.10 2.61
CA GLY A 159 9.66 -12.94 2.86
C GLY A 159 9.38 -11.60 3.55
N HIS A 160 8.82 -11.60 4.76
CA HIS A 160 8.66 -10.41 5.62
C HIS A 160 9.68 -10.36 6.77
N ASN A 161 10.69 -11.24 6.77
CA ASN A 161 11.76 -11.22 7.77
C ASN A 161 12.91 -10.33 7.30
N PHE A 162 13.15 -9.23 8.00
CA PHE A 162 14.22 -8.29 7.70
C PHE A 162 15.47 -8.61 8.52
N LEU A 163 16.51 -9.10 7.84
CA LEU A 163 17.77 -9.46 8.45
C LEU A 163 18.70 -8.26 8.56
N HIS A 164 19.16 -8.01 9.78
CA HIS A 164 20.11 -6.94 10.10
C HIS A 164 21.55 -7.42 9.89
N LYS A 165 22.41 -6.54 9.36
CA LYS A 165 23.83 -6.81 9.08
C LYS A 165 24.00 -8.16 8.35
N ALA A 166 23.18 -8.37 7.33
CA ALA A 166 22.99 -9.67 6.70
C ALA A 166 24.27 -10.17 6.03
N ASP A 167 24.47 -11.48 6.06
CA ASP A 167 25.51 -12.19 5.33
C ASP A 167 24.95 -13.48 4.73
N LEU A 168 25.76 -14.22 3.98
CA LEU A 168 25.32 -15.49 3.36
C LEU A 168 24.83 -16.51 4.41
N ALA A 169 25.44 -16.55 5.59
CA ALA A 169 25.12 -17.53 6.61
C ALA A 169 23.77 -17.22 7.26
N SER A 170 23.52 -15.96 7.62
CA SER A 170 22.25 -15.53 8.22
C SER A 170 21.09 -15.67 7.25
N VAL A 171 21.27 -15.27 5.98
CA VAL A 171 20.23 -15.42 4.95
C VAL A 171 19.93 -16.89 4.68
N ARG A 172 20.96 -17.73 4.53
CA ARG A 172 20.79 -19.17 4.34
C ARG A 172 20.05 -19.81 5.51
N ALA A 173 20.40 -19.45 6.74
CA ALA A 173 19.76 -19.98 7.93
C ALA A 173 18.27 -19.61 7.98
N ALA A 174 17.90 -18.36 7.64
CA ALA A 174 16.50 -17.93 7.58
C ALA A 174 15.72 -18.69 6.50
N VAL A 175 16.30 -18.84 5.30
CA VAL A 175 15.69 -19.60 4.19
C VAL A 175 15.48 -21.07 4.56
N GLU A 176 16.49 -21.73 5.13
CA GLU A 176 16.43 -23.15 5.52
C GLU A 176 15.44 -23.39 6.68
N ALA A 177 15.33 -22.43 7.60
CA ALA A 177 14.37 -22.47 8.71
C ALA A 177 12.94 -22.13 8.28
N GLY A 178 12.74 -21.57 7.08
CA GLY A 178 11.45 -20.99 6.69
C GLY A 178 11.06 -19.78 7.55
N ASP A 179 12.06 -19.06 8.09
CA ASP A 179 11.86 -17.88 8.91
C ASP A 179 11.59 -16.66 8.02
N THR A 180 10.34 -16.57 7.55
CA THR A 180 9.88 -15.58 6.57
C THR A 180 8.94 -14.54 7.14
N HIS A 181 8.71 -14.52 8.46
CA HIS A 181 7.76 -13.62 9.10
C HIS A 181 8.49 -12.52 9.88
N ALA A 182 7.80 -11.39 10.04
CA ALA A 182 8.31 -10.27 10.81
C ALA A 182 8.52 -10.64 12.29
N HIS A 183 9.65 -10.20 12.85
CA HIS A 183 9.95 -10.33 14.27
C HIS A 183 9.65 -9.02 14.99
N LEU A 184 8.56 -9.01 15.78
CA LEU A 184 8.15 -7.80 16.50
C LEU A 184 9.20 -7.42 17.55
N PRO A 185 9.74 -6.18 17.49
CA PRO A 185 10.63 -5.69 18.52
C PRO A 185 9.88 -5.48 19.83
N GLN A 186 10.63 -5.25 20.92
CA GLN A 186 10.01 -4.77 22.15
C GLN A 186 9.54 -3.33 21.96
N TYR A 187 8.27 -3.07 22.27
CA TYR A 187 7.65 -1.75 22.17
C TYR A 187 6.88 -1.39 23.45
N ILE A 188 6.55 -0.11 23.59
CA ILE A 188 5.67 0.40 24.64
C ILE A 188 4.22 0.11 24.21
N ASP A 189 3.61 -0.86 24.87
CA ASP A 189 2.20 -1.21 24.63
C ASP A 189 1.22 -0.18 25.21
N TYR A 190 -0.06 -0.41 24.98
CA TYR A 190 -1.14 0.47 25.42
C TYR A 190 -1.13 0.69 26.94
N ASP A 191 -1.01 -0.38 27.72
CA ASP A 191 -1.09 -0.33 29.17
C ASP A 191 0.10 0.43 29.76
N ALA A 192 1.31 0.19 29.23
CA ALA A 192 2.51 0.90 29.61
C ALA A 192 2.45 2.39 29.24
N TYR A 193 2.00 2.71 28.02
CA TYR A 193 1.82 4.10 27.60
C TYR A 193 0.81 4.83 28.48
N TRP A 194 -0.35 4.21 28.73
CA TRP A 194 -1.41 4.75 29.57
C TRP A 194 -0.97 4.95 31.02
N ALA A 195 -0.24 3.99 31.60
CA ALA A 195 0.25 4.08 32.97
C ALA A 195 1.20 5.27 33.20
N THR A 196 1.84 5.78 32.15
CA THR A 196 2.69 6.99 32.21
C THR A 196 1.95 8.30 31.93
N GLY A 197 0.63 8.25 31.77
CA GLY A 197 -0.21 9.42 31.47
C GLY A 197 -0.49 9.64 29.98
N GLY A 198 -0.19 8.65 29.14
CA GLY A 198 -0.58 8.66 27.73
C GLY A 198 -2.09 8.84 27.54
N TYR A 199 -2.49 9.47 26.44
CA TYR A 199 -3.88 9.84 26.10
C TYR A 199 -4.51 10.93 26.96
N ALA A 200 -3.87 11.40 28.03
CA ALA A 200 -4.45 12.44 28.89
C ALA A 200 -4.75 13.76 28.16
N THR A 201 -3.95 14.12 27.14
CA THR A 201 -4.21 15.31 26.33
C THR A 201 -5.45 15.13 25.46
N LEU A 202 -5.57 13.96 24.83
CA LEU A 202 -6.73 13.61 24.02
C LEU A 202 -8.01 13.57 24.87
N ASP A 203 -7.96 13.00 26.07
CA ASP A 203 -9.11 12.91 26.96
C ASP A 203 -9.59 14.29 27.43
N ARG A 204 -8.67 15.18 27.80
CA ARG A 204 -9.00 16.57 28.16
C ARG A 204 -9.59 17.34 26.99
N LEU A 205 -9.07 17.13 25.78
CA LEU A 205 -9.59 17.75 24.57
C LEU A 205 -11.02 17.27 24.27
N ARG A 206 -11.26 15.96 24.34
CA ARG A 206 -12.60 15.37 24.12
C ARG A 206 -13.59 15.70 25.24
N GLY A 207 -13.12 15.85 26.47
CA GLY A 207 -13.92 16.23 27.64
C GLY A 207 -14.26 17.71 27.71
N GLY A 208 -13.59 18.56 26.92
CA GLY A 208 -13.80 20.01 26.89
C GLY A 208 -12.95 20.80 27.91
N ASP A 209 -12.09 20.14 28.68
CA ASP A 209 -11.13 20.78 29.60
C ASP A 209 -9.98 21.48 28.86
N LEU A 210 -9.77 21.12 27.59
CA LEU A 210 -8.83 21.75 26.68
C LEU A 210 -9.58 22.10 25.40
N SER A 211 -9.53 23.36 24.97
CA SER A 211 -10.24 23.79 23.75
C SER A 211 -9.39 23.56 22.50
N ILE A 212 -10.03 23.53 21.34
CA ILE A 212 -9.33 23.46 20.04
C ILE A 212 -8.46 24.69 19.81
N ASP A 213 -8.90 25.86 20.27
CA ASP A 213 -8.12 27.10 20.19
C ASP A 213 -6.85 27.02 21.03
N ASP A 214 -6.90 26.37 22.21
CA ASP A 214 -5.71 26.10 23.02
C ASP A 214 -4.71 25.21 22.26
N ILE A 215 -5.17 24.18 21.54
CA ILE A 215 -4.30 23.34 20.70
C ILE A 215 -3.64 24.18 19.61
N PHE A 216 -4.41 25.02 18.91
CA PHE A 216 -3.86 25.89 17.88
C PHE A 216 -2.85 26.89 18.43
N GLN A 217 -3.10 27.44 19.62
CA GLN A 217 -2.16 28.33 20.30
C GLN A 217 -0.84 27.61 20.60
N VAL A 218 -0.90 26.39 21.16
CA VAL A 218 0.30 25.57 21.42
C VAL A 218 1.07 25.25 20.15
N LEU A 219 0.39 24.93 19.04
CA LEU A 219 1.04 24.63 17.76
C LEU A 219 1.73 25.86 17.15
N ASP A 220 1.13 27.03 17.27
CA ASP A 220 1.69 28.29 16.77
C ASP A 220 2.88 28.74 17.63
N ASP A 221 2.74 28.71 18.95
CA ASP A 221 3.81 29.08 19.90
C ASP A 221 4.99 28.12 19.80
N GLY A 222 4.72 26.83 19.64
CA GLY A 222 5.74 25.79 19.45
C GLY A 222 6.36 25.81 18.05
N GLY A 223 5.78 26.54 17.10
CA GLY A 223 6.30 26.63 15.73
C GLY A 223 6.41 25.28 15.03
N LEU A 224 5.51 24.33 15.31
CA LEU A 224 5.58 22.99 14.72
C LEU A 224 5.41 23.05 13.20
N ARG A 225 6.32 22.37 12.49
CA ARG A 225 6.33 22.29 11.03
C ARG A 225 6.29 20.82 10.59
N GLY A 226 5.80 20.58 9.38
CA GLY A 226 5.76 19.24 8.80
C GLY A 226 7.16 18.63 8.71
N LEU A 227 7.33 17.45 9.31
CA LEU A 227 8.60 16.73 9.44
C LEU A 227 8.91 15.80 8.25
N GLY A 228 8.02 15.74 7.24
CA GLY A 228 8.25 15.03 5.98
C GLY A 228 9.01 15.86 4.93
N GLY A 229 9.87 16.80 5.35
CA GLY A 229 10.74 17.58 4.46
C GLY A 229 10.18 18.95 4.01
N ALA A 230 8.89 19.05 3.64
CA ALA A 230 8.32 20.30 3.12
C ALA A 230 8.27 21.45 4.15
N GLY A 231 8.26 21.14 5.45
CA GLY A 231 8.34 22.15 6.51
C GLY A 231 7.17 23.13 6.54
N PHE A 232 5.97 22.75 6.09
CA PHE A 232 4.80 23.64 6.17
C PHE A 232 4.29 23.73 7.62
N PRO A 233 3.88 24.91 8.14
CA PRO A 233 3.39 25.04 9.51
C PRO A 233 2.15 24.17 9.78
N THR A 234 2.22 23.31 10.79
CA THR A 234 1.17 22.30 11.07
C THR A 234 -0.15 22.95 11.47
N GLY A 235 -0.11 23.93 12.39
CA GLY A 235 -1.31 24.66 12.83
C GLY A 235 -2.03 25.37 11.68
N ARG A 236 -1.28 25.96 10.74
CA ARG A 236 -1.86 26.58 9.54
C ARG A 236 -2.58 25.57 8.65
N LYS A 237 -1.95 24.41 8.41
CA LYS A 237 -2.56 23.33 7.59
C LYS A 237 -3.87 22.86 8.21
N TRP A 238 -3.87 22.61 9.52
CA TRP A 238 -5.04 22.14 10.26
C TRP A 238 -6.18 23.16 10.27
N ARG A 239 -5.89 24.46 10.45
CA ARG A 239 -6.92 25.52 10.32
C ARG A 239 -7.55 25.55 8.94
N SER A 240 -6.74 25.43 7.87
CA SER A 240 -7.27 25.38 6.50
C SER A 240 -8.23 24.22 6.30
N VAL A 241 -7.88 23.01 6.74
CA VAL A 241 -8.76 21.83 6.63
C VAL A 241 -10.04 22.01 7.45
N ARG A 242 -9.92 22.49 8.70
CA ARG A 242 -11.08 22.72 9.59
C ARG A 242 -12.03 23.79 9.05
N GLY A 243 -11.52 24.78 8.31
CA GLY A 243 -12.31 25.85 7.70
C GLY A 243 -13.19 25.43 6.54
N GLU A 244 -12.91 24.27 5.93
CA GLU A 244 -13.71 23.72 4.82
C GLU A 244 -14.94 22.96 5.36
N PRO A 245 -16.04 22.86 4.58
CA PRO A 245 -17.18 22.01 4.94
C PRO A 245 -16.78 20.52 4.98
N GLY A 246 -17.47 19.74 5.81
CA GLY A 246 -17.26 18.28 5.90
C GLY A 246 -17.88 17.48 4.74
N PRO A 247 -17.58 16.17 4.64
CA PRO A 247 -16.73 15.39 5.54
C PRO A 247 -15.24 15.70 5.33
N ARG A 248 -14.45 15.54 6.41
CA ARG A 248 -13.00 15.76 6.39
C ARG A 248 -12.31 14.45 6.70
N LEU A 249 -11.21 14.18 6.02
CA LEU A 249 -10.43 12.96 6.17
C LEU A 249 -9.01 13.32 6.59
N MET A 250 -8.37 12.39 7.30
CA MET A 250 -6.95 12.47 7.61
C MET A 250 -6.21 11.35 6.89
N ALA A 251 -5.19 11.72 6.13
CA ALA A 251 -4.21 10.78 5.60
C ALA A 251 -2.90 10.97 6.37
N VAL A 252 -2.40 9.89 6.96
CA VAL A 252 -1.09 9.81 7.57
C VAL A 252 -0.16 9.11 6.60
N ASN A 253 0.98 9.75 6.30
CA ASN A 253 2.03 9.19 5.48
C ASN A 253 3.02 8.44 6.37
N GLY A 254 3.04 7.11 6.26
CA GLY A 254 4.02 6.19 6.83
C GLY A 254 4.81 5.44 5.74
N ASP A 255 4.94 6.00 4.55
CA ASP A 255 5.68 5.41 3.43
C ASP A 255 7.21 5.49 3.63
N GLU A 256 7.70 6.53 4.33
CA GLU A 256 9.12 6.82 4.63
C GLU A 256 10.10 6.35 3.53
N GLY A 257 9.79 6.67 2.28
CA GLY A 257 10.48 6.11 1.10
C GLY A 257 11.86 6.71 0.83
N GLU A 258 12.22 7.82 1.49
CA GLU A 258 13.51 8.48 1.27
C GLU A 258 14.69 7.58 1.70
N PRO A 259 15.69 7.37 0.83
CA PRO A 259 16.89 6.62 1.20
C PRO A 259 17.58 7.20 2.44
N GLY A 260 17.80 6.36 3.45
CA GLY A 260 18.45 6.75 4.70
C GLY A 260 17.52 7.27 5.79
N THR A 261 16.21 7.35 5.56
CA THR A 261 15.24 7.68 6.62
C THR A 261 14.67 6.43 7.26
N PHE A 262 14.58 6.44 8.59
CA PHE A 262 14.06 5.37 9.45
C PHE A 262 13.52 5.94 10.78
N LYS A 263 13.27 7.24 10.81
CA LYS A 263 12.81 7.96 12.02
C LYS A 263 11.36 7.61 12.33
N ASP A 264 10.53 7.38 11.32
CA ASP A 264 9.12 7.05 11.50
C ASP A 264 9.01 5.58 11.92
N GLN A 265 9.76 4.70 11.25
CA GLN A 265 9.90 3.29 11.66
C GLN A 265 10.27 3.16 13.14
N LEU A 266 11.24 3.95 13.62
CA LEU A 266 11.66 3.93 15.01
C LEU A 266 10.48 4.17 15.97
N TYR A 267 9.65 5.18 15.70
CA TYR A 267 8.49 5.47 16.56
C TYR A 267 7.42 4.39 16.45
N LEU A 268 7.13 3.92 15.23
CA LEU A 268 6.15 2.84 15.02
C LEU A 268 6.56 1.55 15.74
N ASN A 269 7.85 1.23 15.76
CA ASN A 269 8.38 0.02 16.37
C ASN A 269 8.64 0.11 17.88
N THR A 270 8.73 1.31 18.46
CA THR A 270 9.12 1.46 19.88
C THR A 270 8.07 2.15 20.75
N ASP A 271 7.35 3.15 20.22
CA ASP A 271 6.34 3.91 20.94
C ASP A 271 5.16 4.26 20.01
N PRO A 272 4.43 3.24 19.51
CA PRO A 272 3.36 3.46 18.54
C PRO A 272 2.21 4.28 19.13
N HIS A 273 1.95 4.17 20.43
CA HIS A 273 0.86 4.89 21.07
C HIS A 273 1.08 6.41 21.13
N ARG A 274 2.34 6.88 21.22
CA ARG A 274 2.66 8.31 21.05
C ARG A 274 2.24 8.84 19.68
N PHE A 275 2.52 8.07 18.64
CA PHE A 275 2.09 8.39 17.28
C PHE A 275 0.56 8.39 17.17
N LEU A 276 -0.10 7.34 17.67
CA LEU A 276 -1.56 7.21 17.63
C LEU A 276 -2.28 8.31 18.41
N GLU A 277 -1.77 8.72 19.57
CA GLU A 277 -2.33 9.84 20.34
C GLU A 277 -2.24 11.15 19.55
N GLY A 278 -1.06 11.47 19.00
CA GLY A 278 -0.90 12.68 18.18
C GLY A 278 -1.81 12.70 16.96
N MET A 279 -1.97 11.55 16.30
CA MET A 279 -2.91 11.36 15.19
C MET A 279 -4.36 11.61 15.63
N LEU A 280 -4.79 11.02 16.74
CA LEU A 280 -6.16 11.18 17.25
C LEU A 280 -6.46 12.61 17.71
N ILE A 281 -5.48 13.30 18.30
CA ILE A 281 -5.59 14.73 18.63
C ILE A 281 -5.80 15.53 17.34
N GLY A 282 -4.96 15.30 16.33
CA GLY A 282 -5.09 15.97 15.04
C GLY A 282 -6.44 15.71 14.38
N ALA A 283 -6.88 14.45 14.36
CA ALA A 283 -8.17 14.04 13.81
C ALA A 283 -9.33 14.74 14.53
N HIS A 284 -9.28 14.81 15.86
CA HIS A 284 -10.28 15.53 16.64
C HIS A 284 -10.28 17.04 16.34
N VAL A 285 -9.10 17.66 16.29
CA VAL A 285 -8.93 19.10 16.00
C VAL A 285 -9.47 19.47 14.63
N VAL A 286 -9.25 18.64 13.61
CA VAL A 286 -9.76 18.92 12.25
C VAL A 286 -11.14 18.32 12.00
N GLU A 287 -11.75 17.65 12.97
CA GLU A 287 -13.02 16.92 12.83
C GLU A 287 -12.98 15.91 11.66
N ALA A 288 -11.87 15.19 11.54
CA ALA A 288 -11.78 14.09 10.59
C ALA A 288 -12.68 12.93 11.04
N THR A 289 -13.53 12.45 10.14
CA THR A 289 -14.41 11.28 10.40
C THR A 289 -13.64 9.98 10.28
N ASP A 290 -12.63 9.96 9.42
CA ASP A 290 -11.84 8.79 9.09
C ASP A 290 -10.36 9.15 9.01
N VAL A 291 -9.52 8.22 9.43
CA VAL A 291 -8.07 8.32 9.38
C VAL A 291 -7.51 7.13 8.63
N TYR A 292 -6.76 7.40 7.57
CA TYR A 292 -6.06 6.42 6.76
C TYR A 292 -4.56 6.50 7.04
N ILE A 293 -3.97 5.41 7.51
CA ILE A 293 -2.53 5.30 7.68
C ILE A 293 -2.01 4.54 6.46
N TYR A 294 -1.31 5.26 5.58
CA TYR A 294 -0.63 4.64 4.44
C TYR A 294 0.75 4.20 4.90
N LEU A 295 0.93 2.90 5.14
CA LEU A 295 2.18 2.29 5.59
C LEU A 295 2.85 1.60 4.40
N ARG A 296 4.17 1.74 4.28
CA ARG A 296 4.94 1.02 3.26
C ARG A 296 4.96 -0.49 3.52
N ASP A 297 5.12 -1.27 2.46
CA ASP A 297 5.19 -2.74 2.51
C ASP A 297 6.41 -3.25 3.31
N GLU A 298 7.50 -2.48 3.32
CA GLU A 298 8.73 -2.85 4.01
C GLU A 298 8.65 -2.72 5.54
N TYR A 299 7.56 -2.19 6.08
CA TYR A 299 7.26 -2.11 7.52
C TYR A 299 6.11 -3.08 7.87
N PRO A 300 6.36 -4.41 7.91
CA PRO A 300 5.35 -5.44 8.11
C PRO A 300 4.79 -5.52 9.55
#